data_AF-A0A3N9NG80-F1
#
_entry.id   AF-A0A3N9NG80-F1
#
_cell.length_a   1.000
_cell.length_b   1.000
_cell.length_c   1.000
_cell.angle_alpha   90.00
_cell.angle_beta   90.00
_cell.angle_gamma   90.00
#
_symmetry.space_group_name_H-M   'P 1'
#
loop_
_entity.id
_entity.type
_entity.pdbx_description
1 polymer ?
#
loop_
_entity_poly.entity_id
_entity_poly.type
_entity_poly.pdbx_seq_one_letter_code
_entity_poly.pdbx_strand_id
1 'polypeptide(L)' 'MLFAVHDWGLGHATRDLVLIQALLARGHEVTLVSAGRALQLLRQELKETCAFIELPDIPKPLSRRAIWFYVRMS' A
#
# COMPACT_ATOMS: atom_id res chain seq x y z
N MET A 1 -13.77 -7.54 -5.56
CA MET A 1 -12.81 -6.75 -6.37
C MET A 1 -11.40 -6.95 -5.80
N LEU A 2 -10.40 -7.19 -6.65
CA LEU A 2 -9.01 -7.31 -6.21
C LEU A 2 -8.35 -5.93 -6.21
N PHE A 3 -7.72 -5.52 -5.11
CA PHE A 3 -7.02 -4.24 -4.99
C PHE A 3 -5.61 -4.47 -4.43
N ALA A 4 -4.58 -4.18 -5.22
CA ALA A 4 -3.19 -4.39 -4.84
C ALA A 4 -2.57 -3.10 -4.30
N VAL A 5 -1.89 -3.20 -3.15
CA VAL A 5 -1.19 -2.09 -2.49
C VAL A 5 0.29 -2.41 -2.40
N HIS A 6 1.11 -1.54 -2.96
CA HIS A 6 2.57 -1.66 -2.94
C HIS A 6 3.15 -1.37 -1.54
N ASP A 7 4.13 -2.15 -1.08
CA ASP A 7 4.67 -2.04 0.29
C ASP A 7 5.74 -0.95 0.48
N TRP A 8 6.19 -0.27 -0.59
CA TRP A 8 7.32 0.69 -0.60
C TRP A 8 7.11 1.94 0.26
N GLY A 9 6.98 1.75 1.57
CA GLY A 9 6.61 2.74 2.57
C GLY A 9 5.12 2.68 2.94
N LEU A 10 4.81 3.19 4.14
CA LEU A 10 3.44 3.31 4.65
C LEU A 10 2.60 4.30 3.83
N GLY A 11 3.24 5.23 3.11
CA GLY A 11 2.56 6.26 2.33
C GLY A 11 1.69 5.73 1.18
N HIS A 12 1.99 4.54 0.66
CA HIS A 12 1.11 3.88 -0.31
C HIS A 12 -0.15 3.35 0.38
N ALA A 13 0.02 2.61 1.49
CA ALA A 13 -1.09 2.07 2.27
C ALA A 13 -2.05 3.16 2.79
N THR A 14 -1.53 4.27 3.32
CA THR A 14 -2.39 5.34 3.86
C THR A 14 -3.18 6.09 2.79
N ARG A 15 -2.59 6.30 1.60
CA ARG A 15 -3.31 6.91 0.46
C ARG A 15 -4.39 5.97 -0.07
N ASP A 16 -4.07 4.69 -0.21
CA ASP A 16 -4.98 3.68 -0.75
C ASP A 16 -6.12 3.37 0.22
N LEU A 17 -5.89 3.48 1.53
CA LEU A 17 -6.91 3.28 2.57
C LEU A 17 -8.16 4.13 2.33
N VAL A 18 -8.00 5.40 1.94
CA VAL A 18 -9.13 6.31 1.65
C VAL A 18 -9.97 5.81 0.48
N LEU A 19 -9.32 5.27 -0.56
CA LEU A 19 -9.99 4.71 -1.73
C LEU A 19 -10.72 3.41 -1.36
N ILE A 20 -10.07 2.54 -0.59
CA ILE A 20 -10.65 1.26 -0.15
C ILE A 20 -11.90 1.51 0.72
N GLN A 21 -11.85 2.45 1.66
CA GLN A 21 -13.01 2.83 2.48
C GLN A 21 -14.17 3.36 1.61
N ALA A 22 -13.87 4.17 0.59
CA ALA A 22 -14.87 4.69 -0.33
C ALA A 22 -15.53 3.61 -1.20
N LEU A 23 -14.81 2.53 -1.50
CA LEU A 23 -15.32 1.36 -2.21
C LEU A 23 -16.21 0.49 -1.31
N LEU A 24 -15.75 0.22 -0.09
CA LEU A 24 -16.53 -0.49 0.93
C LEU A 24 -17.84 0.25 1.24
N ALA A 25 -17.80 1.58 1.38
CA ALA A 25 -18.98 2.41 1.64
C ALA A 25 -20.02 2.38 0.51
N ARG A 26 -19.60 2.02 -0.72
CA ARG A 26 -20.49 1.81 -1.86
C ARG A 26 -21.02 0.37 -1.96
N GLY A 27 -20.71 -0.48 -0.99
CA GLY A 27 -21.14 -1.87 -0.94
C GLY A 27 -20.29 -2.82 -1.80
N HIS A 28 -19.09 -2.40 -2.23
CA HIS A 28 -18.19 -3.30 -2.95
C HIS A 28 -17.42 -4.18 -1.98
N GLU A 29 -17.36 -5.48 -2.27
CA GLU A 29 -16.43 -6.39 -1.59
C GLU A 29 -15.02 -6.21 -2.13
N VAL A 30 -14.05 -6.01 -1.22
CA VAL A 30 -12.65 -5.78 -1.56
C VAL A 30 -11.77 -6.89 -0.98
N THR A 31 -10.94 -7.47 -1.85
CA THR A 31 -9.85 -8.37 -1.49
C THR A 31 -8.54 -7.64 -1.71
N LEU A 32 -7.76 -7.46 -0.64
CA LEU A 32 -6.52 -6.71 -0.65
C LEU A 32 -5.32 -7.62 -0.88
N VAL A 33 -4.43 -7.22 -1.77
CA VAL A 33 -3.13 -7.88 -1.99
C VAL A 33 -2.03 -6.93 -1.59
N SER A 34 -1.18 -7.30 -0.64
CA SER A 34 -0.04 -6.47 -0.23
C SER A 34 1.01 -7.31 0.52
N ALA A 35 2.07 -6.67 1.02
CA ALA A 35 3.10 -7.29 1.84
C ALA A 35 3.56 -6.38 2.98
N GLY A 36 4.26 -6.98 3.95
CA GLY A 36 5.04 -6.27 4.96
C GLY A 36 4.24 -5.24 5.76
N ARG A 37 4.83 -4.05 5.97
CA ARG A 37 4.24 -3.00 6.82
C ARG A 37 2.96 -2.41 6.23
N ALA A 38 2.85 -2.34 4.90
CA ALA A 38 1.64 -1.87 4.25
C ALA A 38 0.46 -2.80 4.53
N LEU A 39 0.67 -4.12 4.39
CA LEU A 39 -0.36 -5.11 4.72
C LEU A 39 -0.76 -5.06 6.20
N GLN A 40 0.22 -4.91 7.12
CA GLN A 40 -0.06 -4.80 8.55
C GLN A 40 -0.95 -3.60 8.88
N LEU A 41 -0.64 -2.42 8.32
CA LEU A 41 -1.46 -1.22 8.50
C LEU A 41 -2.88 -1.46 7.98
N LEU A 42 -3.02 -1.98 6.75
CA LEU A 42 -4.34 -2.21 6.15
C LEU A 42 -5.17 -3.21 6.97
N ARG A 43 -4.56 -4.26 7.51
CA ARG A 43 -5.23 -5.21 8.40
C ARG A 43 -5.70 -4.56 9.70
N GLN A 44 -4.89 -3.68 10.29
CA GLN A 44 -5.25 -2.96 11.52
C GLN A 44 -6.43 -2.00 11.30
N GLU A 45 -6.42 -1.27 10.18
CA GLU A 45 -7.43 -0.25 9.87
C GLU A 45 -8.75 -0.86 9.36
N LEU A 46 -8.68 -1.91 8.53
CA LEU A 46 -9.86 -2.46 7.85
C LEU A 46 -10.40 -3.74 8.51
N LYS A 47 -9.60 -4.45 9.31
CA LYS A 47 -10.02 -5.64 10.08
C LYS A 47 -10.81 -6.63 9.21
N GLU A 48 -11.93 -7.14 9.70
CA GLU A 48 -12.80 -8.12 9.02
C GLU A 48 -13.59 -7.55 7.82
N THR A 49 -13.48 -6.25 7.50
CA THR A 49 -14.23 -5.66 6.37
C THR A 49 -13.67 -6.02 5.00
N CYS A 50 -12.46 -6.56 4.95
CA CYS A 50 -11.78 -6.99 3.72
C CYS A 50 -11.19 -8.39 3.88
N ALA A 51 -11.10 -9.11 2.76
CA ALA A 51 -10.22 -10.26 2.66
C ALA A 51 -8.78 -9.79 2.35
N PHE A 52 -7.77 -10.53 2.79
CA PHE A 52 -6.37 -10.16 2.60
C PHE A 52 -5.56 -11.34 2.07
N ILE A 53 -4.75 -11.06 1.07
CA ILE A 53 -3.79 -11.97 0.46
C ILE A 53 -2.41 -11.35 0.64
N GLU A 54 -1.51 -12.08 1.30
CA GLU A 54 -0.11 -11.69 1.38
C GLU A 54 0.64 -12.22 0.16
N LEU A 55 1.28 -11.33 -0.60
CA LEU A 55 2.07 -11.70 -1.76
C LEU A 55 3.37 -10.89 -1.77
N PRO A 56 4.54 -11.54 -1.91
CA PRO A 56 5.82 -10.84 -1.97
C PRO A 56 5.82 -9.75 -3.05
N ASP A 57 6.23 -8.55 -2.64
CA ASP A 57 6.23 -7.38 -3.52
C ASP A 57 7.44 -7.37 -4.47
N ILE A 58 7.35 -6.56 -5.52
CA ILE A 58 8.43 -6.38 -6.48
C ILE A 58 9.65 -5.71 -5.83
N PRO A 59 10.88 -5.94 -6.37
CA PRO A 59 12.07 -5.24 -5.91
C PRO A 59 11.89 -3.72 -5.99
N LYS A 60 12.48 -3.00 -5.02
CA LYS A 60 12.36 -1.55 -4.85
C LYS A 60 13.68 -0.86 -5.25
N PRO A 61 14.02 -0.75 -6.55
CA PRO A 61 15.29 -0.19 -6.98
C PRO A 61 15.35 1.30 -6.65
N LEU A 62 16.22 1.69 -5.73
CA LEU A 62 16.53 3.11 -5.54
C LEU A 62 17.45 3.57 -6.69
N SER A 63 17.15 4.73 -7.27
CA SER A 63 18.04 5.29 -8.29
C SER A 63 19.42 5.56 -7.69
N ARG A 64 20.50 5.15 -8.37
CA ARG A 64 21.89 5.49 -7.98
C ARG A 64 22.13 7.00 -7.86
N ARG A 65 21.22 7.82 -8.42
CA ARG A 65 21.31 9.28 -8.43
C ARG A 65 20.52 9.96 -7.30
N ALA A 66 19.88 9.21 -6.40
CA ALA A 66 19.18 9.79 -5.25
C ALA A 66 20.09 10.70 -4.41
N ILE A 67 21.36 10.32 -4.23
CA ILE A 67 22.37 11.17 -3.55
C ILE A 67 22.57 12.50 -4.30
N TRP A 68 22.67 12.47 -5.62
CA TRP A 68 22.84 13.67 -6.44
C TRP A 68 21.63 14.61 -6.39
N PHE A 69 20.42 14.07 -6.18
CA PHE A 69 19.21 14.88 -5.97
C PHE A 69 19.33 15.71 -4.68
N TYR A 70 19.76 15.10 -3.57
CA TYR A 70 19.94 15.80 -2.29
C TYR A 70 21.11 16.78 -2.32
N VAL A 71 22.23 16.43 -2.97
CA VAL A 71 23.39 17.32 -3.12
C VAL A 71 23.04 18.57 -3.93
N ARG A 72 22.20 18.47 -4.97
CA ARG A 72 21.81 19.62 -5.81
C ARG A 72 20.82 20.58 -5.15
N MET A 73 20.16 20.17 -4.08
CA MET A 73 19.19 20.99 -3.33
C MET A 73 19.80 21.72 -2.11
N SER A 74 21.09 21.50 -1.83
CA SER A 74 21.85 22.22 -0.78
C SER A 74 22.66 23.36 -1.38
#